data_AF-A0A814LNZ4-F1
#
_entry.id   AF-A0A814LNZ4-F1
#
_cell.length_a   1.000
_cell.length_b   1.000
_cell.length_c   1.000
_cell.angle_alpha   90.00
_cell.angle_beta   90.00
_cell.angle_gamma   90.00
#
_symmetry.space_group_name_H-M   'P 1'
#
loop_
_entity.id
_entity.type
_entity.pdbx_description
1 polymer ?
#
loop_
_entity_poly.entity_id
_entity_poly.type
_entity_poly.pdbx_seq_one_letter_code
_entity_poly.pdbx_strand_id
1 'polypeptide(L)'
;MTKQIHEQLINLIDNQSLEEFISLYSKHSSLLKSYQHTELLFRSCRLGLLSFVEYILNSKLIDINCSHPSTGYPLLFISIRSQKHDIIKYIIQQTNANINWSCQNNGITCLNEAIRQSDYSTVMLLLEQGCIINRSHLFGTIIEYFRQRDKNMHPLIILDELINRCPKLINEIDREQVTQFILNRSHYLLSNSNSVVCSLLEKFSLNINYDLVNEISLMSMKQNKKVHRTQVGIIGCGPSGLLLGALLFRSGIDSIIIEEQSRSDVESNTRAGVLEQSTIDLLDEVDINERVLKEGIIQRCINIQFNGERISVPITEYTEGKVSTFYSQNLVVQDLIESRLKTNQRLWFDIEYARIERHDKTDDGQRPLIKFRRRNSNKEELIECDFIAGCDGGASKCCRHSIPKDEIRTIRKSYPYSWLSILVDSPPNGHEVVYSFDKTNGFALHSLRSPTKSRYHLQVSVDDKLEDWPDERIWSQLNKRLTLKDKSWKLNEGAIIHRALFSTRTSMTIPMQYKRLFLVGDAAHIVPPTAAKGLNVAVKDARILAEAIIDVYDNNTFDKLNNYTDKCLIHISEAVEFAIYMTSLLHKLDLSNENNEINEFDEILQRARQYQFQHSSALRRHIAQMFVS
;
A
#
# COMPACT_ATOMS: atom_id res chain seq x y z
N MET A 1 -44.12 -32.49 -58.30
CA MET A 1 -44.90 -33.24 -57.30
C MET A 1 -44.16 -33.37 -55.97
N THR A 2 -42.98 -33.98 -55.92
CA THR A 2 -42.18 -34.17 -54.67
C THR A 2 -41.74 -32.89 -53.96
N LYS A 3 -41.39 -31.82 -54.69
CA LYS A 3 -41.06 -30.51 -54.09
C LYS A 3 -42.27 -29.86 -53.40
N GLN A 4 -43.44 -29.94 -54.04
CA GLN A 4 -44.69 -29.36 -53.54
C GLN A 4 -45.21 -30.10 -52.30
N ILE A 5 -45.11 -31.44 -52.29
CA ILE A 5 -45.46 -32.26 -51.11
C ILE A 5 -44.53 -31.94 -49.93
N HIS A 6 -43.23 -31.78 -50.19
CA HIS A 6 -42.27 -31.42 -49.15
C HIS A 6 -42.54 -30.04 -48.54
N GLU A 7 -42.83 -29.02 -49.37
CA GLU A 7 -43.21 -27.68 -48.90
C GLU A 7 -44.52 -27.72 -48.07
N GLN A 8 -45.50 -28.53 -48.46
CA GLN A 8 -46.71 -28.74 -47.67
C GLN A 8 -46.41 -29.37 -46.31
N LEU A 9 -45.57 -30.41 -46.26
CA LEU A 9 -45.15 -31.04 -45.01
C LEU A 9 -44.39 -30.07 -44.10
N ILE A 10 -43.55 -29.20 -44.66
CA ILE A 10 -42.88 -28.12 -43.91
C ILE A 10 -43.91 -27.16 -43.30
N ASN A 11 -44.89 -26.72 -44.08
CA ASN A 11 -45.93 -25.81 -43.59
C ASN A 11 -46.77 -26.44 -42.47
N LEU A 12 -47.06 -27.74 -42.57
CA LEU A 12 -47.78 -28.48 -41.51
C LEU A 12 -46.97 -28.59 -40.21
N ILE A 13 -45.64 -28.79 -40.32
CA ILE A 13 -44.73 -28.74 -39.16
C ILE A 13 -44.74 -27.33 -38.55
N ASP A 14 -44.62 -26.28 -39.36
CA ASP A 14 -44.59 -24.90 -38.87
C ASP A 14 -45.90 -24.48 -38.20
N ASN A 15 -47.03 -24.97 -38.73
CA ASN A 15 -48.37 -24.76 -38.16
C ASN A 15 -48.72 -25.76 -37.04
N GLN A 16 -47.83 -26.72 -36.74
CA GLN A 16 -48.00 -27.74 -35.70
C GLN A 16 -49.23 -28.67 -35.89
N SER A 17 -49.68 -28.86 -37.14
CA SER A 17 -50.81 -29.72 -37.50
C SER A 17 -50.41 -31.20 -37.61
N LEU A 18 -50.32 -31.91 -36.48
CA LEU A 18 -49.82 -33.30 -36.43
C LEU A 18 -50.67 -34.30 -37.24
N GLU A 19 -52.00 -34.24 -37.11
CA GLU A 19 -52.89 -35.22 -37.77
C GLU A 19 -52.82 -35.11 -39.31
N GLU A 20 -52.85 -33.88 -39.82
CA GLU A 20 -52.71 -33.59 -41.25
C GLU A 20 -51.31 -33.99 -41.75
N PHE A 21 -50.27 -33.76 -40.93
CA PHE A 21 -48.91 -34.20 -41.24
C PHE A 21 -48.81 -35.72 -41.35
N ILE A 22 -49.34 -36.47 -40.38
CA ILE A 22 -49.35 -37.94 -40.37
C ILE A 22 -50.05 -38.47 -41.62
N SER A 23 -51.23 -37.92 -41.95
CA SER A 23 -52.01 -38.29 -43.13
C SER A 23 -51.24 -38.05 -44.43
N LEU A 24 -50.66 -36.85 -44.60
CA LEU A 24 -49.91 -36.50 -45.80
C LEU A 24 -48.57 -37.26 -45.92
N TYR A 25 -47.85 -37.39 -44.81
CA TYR A 25 -46.54 -38.06 -44.75
C TYR A 25 -46.67 -39.57 -45.00
N SER A 26 -47.62 -40.25 -44.36
CA SER A 26 -47.84 -41.70 -44.58
C SER A 26 -48.13 -42.04 -46.04
N LYS A 27 -48.91 -41.20 -46.74
CA LYS A 27 -49.31 -41.41 -48.13
C LYS A 27 -48.19 -41.14 -49.15
N HIS A 28 -47.27 -40.22 -48.84
CA HIS A 28 -46.30 -39.72 -49.83
C HIS A 28 -44.82 -39.84 -49.42
N SER A 29 -44.53 -40.40 -48.26
CA SER A 29 -43.17 -40.54 -47.73
C SER A 29 -42.23 -41.30 -48.66
N SER A 30 -42.69 -42.34 -49.36
CA SER A 30 -41.89 -43.10 -50.33
C SER A 30 -41.45 -42.30 -51.57
N LEU A 31 -42.09 -41.17 -51.84
CA LEU A 31 -41.73 -40.27 -52.94
C LEU A 31 -40.64 -39.27 -52.54
N LEU A 32 -40.45 -39.02 -51.25
CA LEU A 32 -39.48 -38.05 -50.76
C LEU A 32 -38.05 -38.59 -50.87
N LYS A 33 -37.12 -37.69 -51.15
CA LYS A 33 -35.68 -38.00 -51.14
C LYS A 33 -35.18 -38.04 -49.70
N SER A 34 -34.10 -38.80 -49.44
CA SER A 34 -33.49 -38.94 -48.10
C SER A 34 -33.21 -37.60 -47.40
N TYR A 35 -32.70 -36.58 -48.12
CA TYR A 35 -32.45 -35.26 -47.54
C TYR A 35 -33.74 -34.52 -47.12
N GLN A 36 -34.88 -34.80 -47.77
CA GLN A 36 -36.17 -34.18 -47.44
C GLN A 36 -36.73 -34.74 -46.13
N HIS A 37 -36.59 -36.05 -45.89
CA HIS A 37 -36.87 -36.63 -44.57
C HIS A 37 -35.99 -36.03 -43.48
N THR A 38 -34.72 -35.81 -43.81
CA THR A 38 -33.75 -35.20 -42.88
C THR A 38 -34.15 -33.77 -42.55
N GLU A 39 -34.51 -32.96 -43.54
CA GLU A 39 -34.95 -31.58 -43.32
C GLU A 39 -36.21 -31.49 -42.44
N LEU A 40 -37.21 -32.34 -42.68
CA LEU A 40 -38.42 -32.41 -41.84
C LEU A 40 -38.07 -32.76 -40.39
N LEU A 41 -37.23 -33.78 -40.18
CA LEU A 41 -36.81 -34.22 -38.84
C LEU A 41 -36.06 -33.13 -38.08
N PHE A 42 -35.08 -32.49 -38.71
CA PHE A 42 -34.30 -31.42 -38.10
C PHE A 42 -35.15 -30.18 -37.81
N ARG A 43 -36.14 -29.87 -38.67
CA ARG A 43 -37.09 -28.78 -38.45
C ARG A 43 -37.99 -29.05 -37.24
N SER A 44 -38.55 -30.26 -37.13
CA SER A 44 -39.33 -30.68 -35.96
C SER A 44 -38.51 -30.63 -34.67
N CYS A 45 -37.24 -31.06 -34.73
CA CYS A 45 -36.32 -30.96 -33.58
C CYS A 45 -36.06 -29.50 -33.18
N ARG A 46 -35.80 -28.60 -34.13
CA ARG A 46 -35.55 -27.18 -33.84
C ARG A 46 -36.77 -26.49 -33.21
N LEU A 47 -37.98 -26.84 -33.65
CA LEU A 47 -39.22 -26.28 -33.12
C LEU A 47 -39.59 -26.88 -31.75
N GLY A 48 -39.11 -28.09 -31.41
CA GLY A 48 -39.43 -28.77 -30.16
C GLY A 48 -40.69 -29.65 -30.25
N LEU A 49 -41.02 -30.14 -31.44
CA LEU A 49 -42.25 -30.90 -31.69
C LEU A 49 -41.99 -32.41 -31.54
N LEU A 50 -42.01 -32.90 -30.29
CA LEU A 50 -41.67 -34.30 -29.97
C LEU A 50 -42.49 -35.32 -30.78
N SER A 51 -43.81 -35.18 -30.83
CA SER A 51 -44.68 -36.15 -31.53
C SER A 51 -44.40 -36.27 -33.03
N PHE A 52 -43.95 -35.17 -33.67
CA PHE A 52 -43.50 -35.22 -35.07
C PHE A 52 -42.17 -35.97 -35.19
N VAL A 53 -41.23 -35.73 -34.27
CA VAL A 53 -39.93 -36.42 -34.24
C VAL A 53 -40.11 -37.92 -34.04
N GLU A 54 -40.94 -38.33 -33.07
CA GLU A 54 -41.28 -39.72 -32.82
C GLU A 54 -41.86 -40.38 -34.07
N TYR A 55 -42.84 -39.74 -34.71
CA TYR A 55 -43.48 -40.28 -35.90
C TYR A 55 -42.51 -40.44 -37.08
N ILE A 56 -41.68 -39.42 -37.33
CA ILE A 56 -40.69 -39.45 -38.44
C ILE A 56 -39.65 -40.55 -38.19
N LEU A 57 -39.10 -40.67 -36.97
CA LEU A 57 -38.12 -41.71 -36.63
C LEU A 57 -38.73 -43.12 -36.68
N ASN A 58 -39.97 -43.28 -36.20
CA ASN A 58 -40.70 -44.55 -36.25
C ASN A 58 -41.00 -45.02 -37.68
N SER A 59 -41.02 -44.13 -38.67
CA SER A 59 -41.20 -44.50 -40.08
C SER A 59 -40.04 -45.34 -40.64
N LYS A 60 -38.87 -45.36 -39.96
CA LYS A 60 -37.64 -46.06 -40.38
C LYS A 60 -37.09 -45.65 -41.76
N LEU A 61 -37.58 -44.55 -42.33
CA LEU A 61 -37.08 -43.97 -43.59
C LEU A 61 -35.84 -43.10 -43.39
N ILE A 62 -35.49 -42.81 -42.14
CA ILE A 62 -34.33 -42.02 -41.75
C ILE A 62 -33.64 -42.64 -40.53
N ASP A 63 -32.30 -42.60 -40.53
CA ASP A 63 -31.49 -43.01 -39.39
C ASP A 63 -31.50 -41.92 -38.31
N ILE A 64 -31.62 -42.33 -37.05
CA ILE A 64 -31.44 -41.44 -35.90
C ILE A 64 -30.04 -40.84 -35.87
N ASN A 65 -29.06 -41.58 -36.38
CA ASN A 65 -27.71 -41.13 -36.62
C ASN A 65 -27.60 -40.47 -38.01
N CYS A 66 -28.41 -39.44 -38.26
CA CYS A 66 -28.29 -38.59 -39.44
C CYS A 66 -27.59 -37.25 -39.12
N SER A 67 -27.04 -36.64 -40.17
CA SER A 67 -26.42 -35.31 -40.13
C SER A 67 -27.22 -34.32 -40.98
N HIS A 68 -27.30 -33.07 -40.54
CA HIS A 68 -28.04 -32.04 -41.26
C HIS A 68 -27.43 -31.80 -42.65
N PRO A 69 -28.21 -31.80 -43.75
CA PRO A 69 -27.68 -31.82 -45.12
C PRO A 69 -26.74 -30.65 -45.44
N SER A 70 -27.04 -29.45 -44.90
CA SER A 70 -26.26 -28.24 -45.20
C SER A 70 -25.10 -27.98 -44.22
N THR A 71 -25.15 -28.51 -43.00
CA THR A 71 -24.20 -28.12 -41.92
C THR A 71 -23.35 -29.29 -41.44
N GLY A 72 -23.74 -30.54 -41.73
CA GLY A 72 -23.04 -31.73 -41.26
C GLY A 72 -23.17 -31.99 -39.76
N TYR A 73 -24.05 -31.27 -39.06
CA TYR A 73 -24.24 -31.46 -37.62
C TYR A 73 -25.14 -32.66 -37.31
N PRO A 74 -24.76 -33.52 -36.34
CA PRO A 74 -25.60 -34.63 -35.90
C PRO A 74 -26.96 -34.18 -35.36
N LEU A 75 -27.98 -35.04 -35.48
CA LEU A 75 -29.33 -34.78 -34.97
C LEU A 75 -29.32 -34.44 -33.47
N LEU A 76 -28.67 -35.28 -32.66
CA LEU A 76 -28.55 -35.07 -31.21
C LEU A 76 -27.87 -33.73 -30.89
N PHE A 77 -26.83 -33.36 -31.64
CA PHE A 77 -26.14 -32.09 -31.47
C PHE A 77 -27.07 -30.90 -31.68
N ILE A 78 -27.94 -30.93 -32.70
CA ILE A 78 -28.89 -29.85 -32.97
C ILE A 78 -29.99 -29.77 -31.91
N SER A 79 -30.46 -30.93 -31.42
CA SER A 79 -31.46 -31.00 -30.33
C SER A 79 -30.91 -30.39 -29.03
N ILE A 80 -29.67 -30.72 -28.68
CA ILE A 80 -28.94 -30.09 -27.56
C ILE A 80 -28.77 -28.60 -27.84
N ARG A 81 -28.36 -28.24 -29.06
CA ARG A 81 -28.12 -26.84 -29.43
C ARG A 81 -29.36 -25.96 -29.25
N SER A 82 -30.53 -26.52 -29.48
CA SER A 82 -31.84 -25.87 -29.40
C SER A 82 -32.54 -26.08 -28.04
N GLN A 83 -31.87 -26.69 -27.06
CA GLN A 83 -32.35 -26.90 -25.68
C GLN A 83 -33.69 -27.64 -25.56
N LYS A 84 -33.96 -28.58 -26.48
CA LYS A 84 -35.23 -29.32 -26.52
C LYS A 84 -35.16 -30.60 -25.69
N HIS A 85 -35.27 -30.45 -24.37
CA HIS A 85 -35.02 -31.50 -23.38
C HIS A 85 -35.79 -32.80 -23.60
N ASP A 86 -37.08 -32.72 -23.95
CA ASP A 86 -37.90 -33.93 -24.16
C ASP A 86 -37.45 -34.73 -25.39
N ILE A 87 -37.04 -34.02 -26.45
CA ILE A 87 -36.48 -34.61 -27.67
C ILE A 87 -35.09 -35.20 -27.38
N ILE A 88 -34.26 -34.51 -26.60
CA ILE A 88 -32.94 -34.99 -26.20
C ILE A 88 -33.09 -36.32 -25.43
N LYS A 89 -33.98 -36.38 -24.44
CA LYS A 89 -34.29 -37.60 -23.68
C LYS A 89 -34.75 -38.73 -24.60
N TYR A 90 -35.71 -38.44 -25.49
CA TYR A 90 -36.23 -39.43 -26.43
C TYR A 90 -35.13 -40.02 -27.31
N ILE A 91 -34.26 -39.17 -27.89
CA ILE A 91 -33.16 -39.61 -28.76
C ILE A 91 -32.14 -40.46 -27.97
N ILE A 92 -31.70 -39.99 -26.79
CA ILE A 92 -30.69 -40.67 -25.98
C ILE A 92 -31.18 -42.06 -25.50
N GLN A 93 -32.48 -42.21 -25.27
CA GLN A 93 -33.09 -43.49 -24.86
C GLN A 93 -33.21 -44.50 -26.01
N GLN A 94 -33.02 -44.10 -27.26
CA GLN A 94 -33.02 -45.05 -28.38
C GLN A 94 -31.72 -45.86 -28.38
N THR A 95 -31.85 -47.18 -28.36
CA THR A 95 -30.71 -48.14 -28.25
C THR A 95 -29.62 -47.98 -29.31
N ASN A 96 -29.92 -47.38 -30.46
CA ASN A 96 -28.99 -47.18 -31.57
C ASN A 96 -28.45 -45.74 -31.68
N ALA A 97 -28.79 -44.82 -30.78
CA ALA A 97 -28.32 -43.44 -30.84
C ALA A 97 -26.81 -43.33 -30.51
N ASN A 98 -26.03 -42.74 -31.41
CA ASN A 98 -24.60 -42.50 -31.19
C ASN A 98 -24.39 -41.22 -30.36
N ILE A 99 -24.39 -41.38 -29.03
CA ILE A 99 -24.15 -40.28 -28.07
C ILE A 99 -22.75 -39.67 -28.18
N ASN A 100 -21.79 -40.39 -28.76
CA ASN A 100 -20.41 -39.98 -28.87
C ASN A 100 -20.10 -39.25 -30.18
N TRP A 101 -21.10 -39.01 -31.02
CA TRP A 101 -20.87 -38.42 -32.33
C TRP A 101 -20.34 -36.99 -32.22
N SER A 102 -19.22 -36.75 -32.91
CA SER A 102 -18.60 -35.43 -33.08
C SER A 102 -18.99 -34.79 -34.41
N CYS A 103 -19.15 -33.48 -34.39
CA CYS A 103 -19.31 -32.64 -35.58
C CYS A 103 -18.10 -32.80 -36.51
N GLN A 104 -18.32 -33.13 -37.78
CA GLN A 104 -17.24 -33.41 -38.74
C GLN A 104 -16.27 -32.23 -38.95
N ASN A 105 -16.75 -30.99 -38.84
CA ASN A 105 -15.98 -29.79 -39.17
C ASN A 105 -15.02 -29.34 -38.05
N ASN A 106 -15.30 -29.68 -36.80
CA ASN A 106 -14.55 -29.13 -35.65
C ASN A 106 -14.30 -30.15 -34.51
N GLY A 107 -14.81 -31.38 -34.64
CA GLY A 107 -14.66 -32.44 -33.64
C GLY A 107 -15.49 -32.26 -32.38
N ILE A 108 -16.30 -31.21 -32.25
CA ILE A 108 -17.09 -30.94 -31.03
C ILE A 108 -18.12 -32.06 -30.84
N THR A 109 -18.16 -32.66 -29.65
CA THR A 109 -19.12 -33.73 -29.30
C THR A 109 -20.44 -33.16 -28.74
N CYS A 110 -21.46 -34.01 -28.66
CA CYS A 110 -22.72 -33.68 -27.99
C CYS A 110 -22.51 -33.29 -26.52
N LEU A 111 -21.57 -33.95 -25.82
CA LEU A 111 -21.21 -33.63 -24.45
C LEU A 111 -20.58 -32.23 -24.33
N ASN A 112 -19.68 -31.86 -25.24
CA ASN A 112 -19.12 -30.51 -25.27
C ASN A 112 -20.20 -29.44 -25.48
N GLU A 113 -21.14 -29.67 -26.38
CA GLU A 113 -22.23 -28.73 -26.63
C GLU A 113 -23.18 -28.59 -25.43
N ALA A 114 -23.50 -29.69 -24.75
CA ALA A 114 -24.32 -29.65 -23.52
C ALA A 114 -23.62 -28.82 -22.43
N ILE A 115 -22.31 -29.02 -22.25
CA ILE A 115 -21.49 -28.22 -21.35
C ILE A 115 -21.46 -26.75 -21.77
N ARG A 116 -21.33 -26.46 -23.07
CA ARG A 116 -21.32 -25.09 -23.61
C ARG A 116 -22.57 -24.29 -23.23
N GLN A 117 -23.68 -24.99 -23.04
CA GLN A 117 -24.99 -24.41 -22.75
C GLN A 117 -25.36 -24.48 -21.27
N SER A 118 -24.48 -25.03 -20.43
CA SER A 118 -24.76 -25.25 -19.01
C SER A 118 -26.00 -26.14 -18.78
N ASP A 119 -26.30 -27.07 -19.70
CA ASP A 119 -27.44 -28.00 -19.60
C ASP A 119 -27.04 -29.26 -18.83
N TYR A 120 -27.06 -29.16 -17.50
CA TYR A 120 -26.67 -30.24 -16.59
C TYR A 120 -27.52 -31.51 -16.75
N SER A 121 -28.81 -31.36 -17.03
CA SER A 121 -29.73 -32.50 -17.18
C SER A 121 -29.30 -33.37 -18.35
N THR A 122 -28.95 -32.74 -19.47
CA THR A 122 -28.43 -33.43 -20.66
C THR A 122 -27.04 -34.01 -20.43
N VAL A 123 -26.15 -33.29 -19.73
CA VAL A 123 -24.81 -33.83 -19.39
C VAL A 123 -24.93 -35.13 -18.60
N MET A 124 -25.80 -35.17 -17.58
CA MET A 124 -26.03 -36.38 -16.77
C MET A 124 -26.57 -37.53 -17.61
N LEU A 125 -27.57 -37.28 -18.45
CA LEU A 125 -28.15 -38.30 -19.34
C LEU A 125 -27.10 -38.90 -20.28
N LEU A 126 -26.20 -38.09 -20.84
CA LEU A 126 -25.13 -38.57 -21.73
C LEU A 126 -24.11 -39.43 -20.97
N LEU A 127 -23.76 -39.06 -19.74
CA LEU A 127 -22.82 -39.83 -18.91
C LEU A 127 -23.40 -41.16 -18.44
N GLU A 128 -24.67 -41.18 -18.06
CA GLU A 128 -25.38 -42.41 -17.67
C GLU A 128 -25.43 -43.44 -18.82
N GLN A 129 -25.47 -42.98 -20.07
CA GLN A 129 -25.43 -43.84 -21.26
C GLN A 129 -24.00 -44.18 -21.75
N GLY A 130 -22.95 -43.78 -21.02
CA GLY A 130 -21.56 -44.14 -21.32
C GLY A 130 -20.88 -43.28 -22.40
N CYS A 131 -21.15 -41.97 -22.40
CA CYS A 131 -20.44 -41.03 -23.28
C CYS A 131 -18.93 -40.96 -22.93
N ILE A 132 -18.07 -40.90 -23.95
CA ILE A 132 -16.61 -40.84 -23.84
C ILE A 132 -16.19 -39.41 -23.49
N ILE A 133 -15.64 -39.26 -22.29
CA ILE A 133 -15.30 -37.97 -21.69
C ILE A 133 -14.02 -37.36 -22.28
N ASN A 134 -13.02 -38.17 -22.60
CA ASN A 134 -11.71 -37.70 -23.09
C ASN A 134 -11.59 -37.61 -24.62
N ARG A 135 -12.71 -37.64 -25.36
CA ARG A 135 -12.63 -37.53 -26.82
C ARG A 135 -12.17 -36.12 -27.20
N SER A 136 -10.90 -35.99 -27.59
CA SER A 136 -10.26 -34.72 -27.92
C SER A 136 -10.81 -34.13 -29.23
N HIS A 137 -11.07 -32.81 -29.24
CA HIS A 137 -11.37 -32.04 -30.46
C HIS A 137 -10.28 -30.99 -30.73
N LEU A 138 -10.43 -30.19 -31.79
CA LEU A 138 -9.52 -29.10 -32.20
C LEU A 138 -9.25 -28.02 -31.13
N PHE A 139 -9.96 -28.07 -30.00
CA PHE A 139 -9.84 -27.11 -28.89
C PHE A 139 -9.59 -27.80 -27.54
N GLY A 140 -9.25 -29.10 -27.53
CA GLY A 140 -8.85 -29.81 -26.31
C GLY A 140 -9.78 -30.92 -25.79
N THR A 141 -9.53 -31.35 -24.55
CA THR A 141 -10.38 -32.29 -23.78
C THR A 141 -11.59 -31.60 -23.15
N ILE A 142 -12.50 -32.36 -22.54
CA ILE A 142 -13.66 -31.82 -21.81
C ILE A 142 -13.26 -30.79 -20.72
N ILE A 143 -12.13 -31.02 -20.05
CA ILE A 143 -11.58 -30.13 -19.00
C ILE A 143 -11.10 -28.82 -19.61
N GLU A 144 -10.48 -28.88 -20.78
CA GLU A 144 -10.07 -27.69 -21.53
C GLU A 144 -11.27 -26.92 -22.08
N TYR A 145 -12.35 -27.61 -22.41
CA TYR A 145 -13.60 -26.98 -22.80
C TYR A 145 -14.26 -26.22 -21.63
N PHE A 146 -14.32 -26.84 -20.45
CA PHE A 146 -14.72 -26.21 -19.19
C PHE A 146 -13.88 -24.96 -18.85
N ARG A 147 -12.64 -24.85 -19.35
CA ARG A 147 -11.82 -23.63 -19.17
C ARG A 147 -12.45 -22.41 -19.85
N GLN A 148 -13.15 -22.52 -20.97
CA GLN A 148 -13.25 -21.35 -21.85
C GLN A 148 -14.46 -20.43 -21.67
N ARG A 149 -15.64 -20.85 -21.16
CA ARG A 149 -16.86 -20.06 -21.45
C ARG A 149 -18.03 -19.93 -20.46
N ASP A 150 -18.04 -20.50 -19.25
CA ASP A 150 -19.19 -20.30 -18.37
C ASP A 150 -19.02 -19.13 -17.37
N LYS A 151 -20.01 -18.23 -17.32
CA LYS A 151 -20.07 -17.06 -16.42
C LYS A 151 -20.94 -17.30 -15.18
N ASN A 152 -21.74 -18.38 -15.15
CA ASN A 152 -22.79 -18.55 -14.14
C ASN A 152 -22.51 -19.61 -13.08
N MET A 153 -21.64 -20.60 -13.32
CA MET A 153 -21.25 -21.59 -12.31
C MET A 153 -19.81 -22.06 -12.52
N HIS A 154 -19.06 -22.24 -11.42
CA HIS A 154 -17.63 -22.50 -11.50
C HIS A 154 -17.35 -23.94 -11.98
N PRO A 155 -16.53 -24.14 -13.02
CA PRO A 155 -16.25 -25.46 -13.59
C PRO A 155 -15.77 -26.56 -12.63
N LEU A 156 -15.11 -26.20 -11.52
CA LEU A 156 -14.74 -27.16 -10.47
C LEU A 156 -15.93 -27.67 -9.67
N ILE A 157 -16.98 -26.85 -9.46
CA ILE A 157 -18.23 -27.30 -8.83
C ILE A 157 -18.91 -28.33 -9.73
N ILE A 158 -18.92 -28.05 -11.04
CA ILE A 158 -19.48 -28.96 -12.04
C ILE A 158 -18.72 -30.29 -12.01
N LEU A 159 -17.38 -30.24 -12.03
CA LEU A 159 -16.54 -31.44 -11.95
C LEU A 159 -16.82 -32.27 -10.68
N ASP A 160 -16.93 -31.62 -9.52
CA ASP A 160 -17.21 -32.29 -8.25
C ASP A 160 -18.61 -32.90 -8.18
N GLU A 161 -19.62 -32.19 -8.69
CA GLU A 161 -21.00 -32.69 -8.75
C GLU A 161 -21.15 -33.85 -9.74
N LEU A 162 -20.48 -33.78 -10.89
CA LEU A 162 -20.42 -34.88 -11.85
C LEU A 162 -19.79 -36.14 -11.24
N ILE A 163 -18.70 -35.98 -10.48
CA ILE A 163 -18.04 -37.11 -9.81
C ILE A 163 -18.90 -37.66 -8.67
N ASN A 164 -19.61 -36.80 -7.92
CA ASN A 164 -20.53 -37.24 -6.87
C ASN A 164 -21.65 -38.13 -7.43
N ARG A 165 -22.21 -37.78 -8.59
CA ARG A 165 -23.32 -38.53 -9.20
C ARG A 165 -22.85 -39.73 -10.02
N CYS A 166 -21.65 -39.68 -10.58
CA CYS A 166 -21.07 -40.79 -11.35
C CYS A 166 -19.61 -41.06 -10.93
N PRO A 167 -19.38 -41.79 -9.82
CA PRO A 167 -18.03 -42.01 -9.26
C PRO A 167 -17.04 -42.71 -10.20
N LYS A 168 -17.53 -43.45 -11.21
CA LYS A 168 -16.69 -44.11 -12.22
C LYS A 168 -15.81 -43.13 -13.00
N LEU A 169 -16.23 -41.86 -13.14
CA LEU A 169 -15.46 -40.81 -13.84
C LEU A 169 -14.07 -40.58 -13.24
N ILE A 170 -13.85 -40.85 -11.94
CA ILE A 170 -12.55 -40.65 -11.30
C ILE A 170 -11.44 -41.43 -12.01
N ASN A 171 -11.77 -42.62 -12.55
CA ASN A 171 -10.81 -43.49 -13.23
C ASN A 171 -10.68 -43.17 -14.72
N GLU A 172 -11.63 -42.42 -15.29
CA GLU A 172 -11.64 -42.07 -16.71
C GLU A 172 -11.03 -40.69 -16.96
N ILE A 173 -10.95 -39.81 -15.95
CA ILE A 173 -10.38 -38.48 -16.05
C ILE A 173 -8.88 -38.49 -15.70
N ASP A 174 -8.06 -37.84 -16.53
CA ASP A 174 -6.62 -37.69 -16.30
C ASP A 174 -6.33 -36.84 -15.05
N ARG A 175 -5.65 -37.46 -14.08
CA ARG A 175 -5.27 -36.84 -12.80
C ARG A 175 -4.35 -35.64 -12.97
N GLU A 176 -3.45 -35.67 -13.95
CA GLU A 176 -2.52 -34.56 -14.21
C GLU A 176 -3.28 -33.35 -14.77
N GLN A 177 -4.27 -33.59 -15.65
CA GLN A 177 -5.16 -32.53 -16.14
C GLN A 177 -6.01 -31.93 -15.03
N VAL A 178 -6.54 -32.74 -14.11
CA VAL A 178 -7.30 -32.25 -12.94
C VAL A 178 -6.39 -31.44 -12.02
N THR A 179 -5.18 -31.91 -11.77
CA THR A 179 -4.18 -31.20 -10.96
C THR A 179 -3.87 -29.84 -11.58
N GLN A 180 -3.49 -29.80 -12.87
CA GLN A 180 -3.24 -28.56 -13.60
C GLN A 180 -4.46 -27.65 -13.69
N PHE A 181 -5.67 -28.21 -13.73
CA PHE A 181 -6.91 -27.45 -13.73
C PHE A 181 -7.19 -26.79 -12.37
N ILE A 182 -6.97 -27.50 -11.26
CA ILE A 182 -7.04 -26.96 -9.89
C ILE A 182 -5.97 -25.88 -9.70
N LEU A 183 -4.73 -26.13 -10.12
CA LEU A 183 -3.60 -25.20 -10.03
C LEU A 183 -3.87 -23.89 -10.79
N ASN A 184 -4.25 -23.98 -12.07
CA ASN A 184 -4.46 -22.82 -12.95
C ASN A 184 -5.71 -21.98 -12.59
N ARG A 185 -6.61 -22.48 -11.73
CA ARG A 185 -7.87 -21.80 -11.34
C ARG A 185 -7.96 -21.46 -9.85
N SER A 186 -6.91 -21.73 -9.08
CA SER A 186 -6.76 -21.38 -7.66
C SER A 186 -7.13 -19.91 -7.33
N HIS A 187 -6.91 -18.98 -8.27
CA HIS A 187 -7.28 -17.56 -8.10
C HIS A 187 -8.80 -17.27 -8.03
N TYR A 188 -9.67 -18.12 -8.62
CA TYR A 188 -11.13 -17.91 -8.69
C TYR A 188 -11.91 -18.65 -7.58
N LEU A 189 -11.23 -19.51 -6.83
CA LEU A 189 -11.81 -20.53 -5.95
C LEU A 189 -12.34 -20.04 -4.59
N LEU A 190 -12.18 -18.75 -4.28
CA LEU A 190 -12.33 -18.25 -2.92
C LEU A 190 -13.66 -17.54 -2.63
N SER A 191 -14.56 -17.38 -3.61
CA SER A 191 -15.87 -16.78 -3.34
C SER A 191 -16.99 -17.78 -3.04
N ASN A 192 -16.90 -19.08 -3.37
CA ASN A 192 -18.02 -20.03 -3.18
C ASN A 192 -17.68 -21.55 -3.15
N SER A 193 -16.42 -22.02 -3.10
CA SER A 193 -16.14 -23.45 -3.44
C SER A 193 -14.95 -24.11 -2.72
N ASN A 194 -14.65 -23.75 -1.46
CA ASN A 194 -13.53 -24.35 -0.73
C ASN A 194 -13.78 -25.84 -0.37
N SER A 195 -15.03 -26.23 -0.13
CA SER A 195 -15.43 -27.63 0.11
C SER A 195 -15.25 -28.52 -1.13
N VAL A 196 -15.53 -27.97 -2.31
CA VAL A 196 -15.47 -28.65 -3.62
C VAL A 196 -14.03 -29.00 -3.98
N VAL A 197 -13.07 -28.11 -3.74
CA VAL A 197 -11.65 -28.37 -4.01
C VAL A 197 -11.12 -29.46 -3.08
N CYS A 198 -11.39 -29.37 -1.78
CA CYS A 198 -10.98 -30.40 -0.82
C CYS A 198 -11.58 -31.76 -1.19
N SER A 199 -12.87 -31.79 -1.53
CA SER A 199 -13.58 -32.97 -2.02
C SER A 199 -12.90 -33.56 -3.26
N LEU A 200 -12.55 -32.74 -4.26
CA LEU A 200 -11.85 -33.20 -5.47
C LEU A 200 -10.43 -33.72 -5.18
N LEU A 201 -9.68 -33.05 -4.29
CA LEU A 201 -8.33 -33.50 -3.90
C LEU A 201 -8.37 -34.85 -3.19
N GLU A 202 -9.35 -35.06 -2.31
CA GLU A 202 -9.60 -36.35 -1.66
C GLU A 202 -10.01 -37.42 -2.69
N LYS A 203 -11.00 -37.13 -3.54
CA LYS A 203 -11.52 -38.06 -4.56
C LYS A 203 -10.47 -38.52 -5.56
N PHE A 204 -9.57 -37.63 -5.98
CA PHE A 204 -8.48 -37.97 -6.89
C PHE A 204 -7.18 -38.38 -6.17
N SER A 205 -7.16 -38.39 -4.83
CA SER A 205 -6.00 -38.69 -4.00
C SER A 205 -4.76 -37.87 -4.39
N LEU A 206 -4.97 -36.57 -4.62
CA LEU A 206 -3.92 -35.64 -5.05
C LEU A 206 -3.22 -35.04 -3.82
N ASN A 207 -1.97 -35.45 -3.58
CA ASN A 207 -1.10 -34.81 -2.59
C ASN A 207 -0.51 -33.52 -3.19
N ILE A 208 -1.25 -32.41 -3.08
CA ILE A 208 -0.69 -31.10 -3.40
C ILE A 208 0.20 -30.66 -2.24
N ASN A 209 1.44 -30.28 -2.57
CA ASN A 209 2.49 -29.91 -1.63
C ASN A 209 2.00 -28.80 -0.66
N TYR A 210 2.28 -28.97 0.64
CA TYR A 210 1.83 -28.11 1.74
C TYR A 210 2.18 -26.62 1.53
N ASP A 211 3.24 -26.34 0.79
CA ASP A 211 3.68 -24.98 0.44
C ASP A 211 2.69 -24.26 -0.50
N LEU A 212 2.02 -24.99 -1.39
CA LEU A 212 1.06 -24.41 -2.33
C LEU A 212 -0.30 -24.14 -1.67
N VAL A 213 -0.69 -24.97 -0.70
CA VAL A 213 -1.87 -24.73 0.16
C VAL A 213 -1.65 -23.49 1.04
N ASN A 214 -0.40 -23.22 1.44
CA ASN A 214 -0.01 -21.98 2.12
C ASN A 214 -0.03 -20.76 1.20
N GLU A 215 0.41 -20.87 -0.07
CA GLU A 215 0.23 -19.80 -1.06
C GLU A 215 -1.25 -19.49 -1.32
N ILE A 216 -2.10 -20.52 -1.42
CA ILE A 216 -3.56 -20.39 -1.58
C ILE A 216 -4.20 -19.79 -0.31
N SER A 217 -3.71 -20.13 0.89
CA SER A 217 -4.12 -19.53 2.16
C SER A 217 -3.70 -18.05 2.27
N LEU A 218 -2.55 -17.68 1.72
CA LEU A 218 -2.09 -16.28 1.64
C LEU A 218 -2.92 -15.48 0.61
N MET A 219 -3.46 -16.12 -0.43
CA MET A 219 -4.42 -15.52 -1.37
C MET A 219 -5.85 -15.44 -0.81
N SER A 220 -6.26 -16.39 0.03
CA SER A 220 -7.51 -16.33 0.83
C SER A 220 -7.56 -15.10 1.74
N MET A 221 -6.41 -14.71 2.32
CA MET A 221 -6.30 -13.46 3.08
C MET A 221 -6.50 -12.19 2.23
N LYS A 222 -6.40 -12.26 0.90
CA LYS A 222 -6.63 -11.14 -0.03
C LYS A 222 -8.12 -10.90 -0.37
N GLN A 223 -9.05 -11.83 -0.15
CA GLN A 223 -10.46 -11.63 -0.58
C GLN A 223 -11.36 -10.85 0.40
N ASN A 224 -10.93 -10.65 1.65
CA ASN A 224 -11.57 -9.67 2.54
C ASN A 224 -10.77 -8.37 2.67
N LYS A 225 -9.67 -8.22 1.92
CA LYS A 225 -8.78 -7.06 2.02
C LYS A 225 -8.47 -6.46 0.66
N LYS A 226 -8.82 -5.20 0.46
CA LYS A 226 -8.46 -4.47 -0.75
C LYS A 226 -6.93 -4.41 -0.84
N VAL A 227 -6.34 -5.03 -1.87
CA VAL A 227 -4.89 -5.04 -2.09
C VAL A 227 -4.52 -3.95 -3.08
N HIS A 228 -3.59 -3.10 -2.68
CA HIS A 228 -2.98 -2.07 -3.50
C HIS A 228 -1.55 -2.47 -3.82
N ARG A 229 -1.07 -2.12 -5.03
CA ARG A 229 0.33 -2.29 -5.42
C ARG A 229 1.00 -0.94 -5.61
N THR A 230 2.27 -0.87 -5.24
CA THR A 230 3.14 0.27 -5.46
C THR A 230 4.61 -0.15 -5.44
N GLN A 231 5.54 0.73 -5.81
CA GLN A 231 6.97 0.47 -5.67
C GLN A 231 7.42 0.70 -4.22
N VAL A 232 7.02 1.82 -3.61
CA VAL A 232 7.40 2.18 -2.24
C VAL A 232 6.18 2.44 -1.35
N GLY A 233 6.05 1.67 -0.27
CA GLY A 233 5.07 1.93 0.78
C GLY A 233 5.64 2.83 1.87
N ILE A 234 5.01 3.96 2.17
CA ILE A 234 5.48 4.94 3.16
C ILE A 234 4.48 5.02 4.31
N ILE A 235 4.95 4.84 5.54
CA ILE A 235 4.12 4.93 6.76
C ILE A 235 4.48 6.20 7.52
N GLY A 236 3.55 7.16 7.57
CA GLY A 236 3.70 8.46 8.20
C GLY A 236 3.79 9.60 7.19
N CYS A 237 2.97 10.64 7.34
CA CYS A 237 2.95 11.82 6.48
C CYS A 237 3.59 13.06 7.15
N GLY A 238 4.58 12.83 8.00
CA GLY A 238 5.48 13.90 8.44
C GLY A 238 6.35 14.42 7.28
N PRO A 239 7.19 15.44 7.54
CA PRO A 239 8.05 16.04 6.52
C PRO A 239 8.95 15.04 5.80
N SER A 240 9.51 14.04 6.50
CA SER A 240 10.35 13.01 5.90
C SER A 240 9.58 12.14 4.89
N GLY A 241 8.42 11.60 5.26
CA GLY A 241 7.63 10.74 4.39
C GLY A 241 7.04 11.47 3.18
N LEU A 242 6.58 12.70 3.39
CA LEU A 242 6.06 13.54 2.31
C LEU A 242 7.16 13.96 1.33
N LEU A 243 8.31 14.41 1.82
CA LEU A 243 9.44 14.78 0.95
C LEU A 243 9.99 13.57 0.20
N LEU A 244 10.15 12.42 0.87
CA LEU A 244 10.53 11.16 0.21
C LEU A 244 9.56 10.84 -0.93
N GLY A 245 8.25 10.91 -0.67
CA GLY A 245 7.23 10.67 -1.69
C GLY A 245 7.32 11.65 -2.87
N ALA A 246 7.65 12.91 -2.62
CA ALA A 246 7.84 13.91 -3.67
C ALA A 246 9.08 13.63 -4.53
N LEU A 247 10.20 13.26 -3.92
CA LEU A 247 11.45 12.91 -4.62
C LEU A 247 11.29 11.66 -5.49
N LEU A 248 10.63 10.62 -4.94
CA LEU A 248 10.33 9.39 -5.69
C LEU A 248 9.42 9.68 -6.88
N PHE A 249 8.39 10.51 -6.70
CA PHE A 249 7.46 10.87 -7.77
C PHE A 249 8.16 11.58 -8.94
N ARG A 250 9.07 12.51 -8.66
CA ARG A 250 9.87 13.19 -9.70
C ARG A 250 10.74 12.24 -10.50
N SER A 251 11.15 11.14 -9.87
CA SER A 251 11.95 10.09 -10.49
C SER A 251 11.09 9.01 -11.14
N GLY A 252 9.78 9.21 -11.26
CA GLY A 252 8.86 8.24 -11.87
C GLY A 252 8.59 7.00 -11.00
N ILE A 253 8.95 7.02 -9.72
CA ILE A 253 8.77 5.90 -8.79
C ILE A 253 7.47 6.09 -8.00
N ASP A 254 6.56 5.13 -8.18
CA ASP A 254 5.25 5.14 -7.57
C ASP A 254 5.29 4.84 -6.06
N SER A 255 4.53 5.62 -5.29
CA SER A 255 4.47 5.48 -3.84
C SER A 255 3.06 5.65 -3.28
N ILE A 256 2.80 4.98 -2.15
CA ILE A 256 1.61 5.20 -1.33
C ILE A 256 2.04 5.65 0.06
N ILE A 257 1.49 6.79 0.52
CA ILE A 257 1.68 7.27 1.89
C ILE A 257 0.42 7.00 2.71
N ILE A 258 0.58 6.42 3.89
CA ILE A 258 -0.50 6.24 4.88
C ILE A 258 -0.19 6.96 6.19
N GLU A 259 -1.19 7.51 6.84
CA GLU A 259 -1.07 8.28 8.09
C GLU A 259 -2.15 7.90 9.11
N GLU A 260 -1.75 7.76 10.37
CA GLU A 260 -2.64 7.43 11.49
C GLU A 260 -3.64 8.56 11.80
N GLN A 261 -3.15 9.79 11.79
CA GLN A 261 -3.92 11.00 12.12
C GLN A 261 -4.81 11.47 10.96
N SER A 262 -5.79 12.32 11.29
CA SER A 262 -6.58 12.99 10.27
C SER A 262 -5.72 14.05 9.57
N ARG A 263 -6.13 14.46 8.37
CA ARG A 263 -5.44 15.55 7.65
C ARG A 263 -5.38 16.84 8.48
N SER A 264 -6.49 17.19 9.14
CA SER A 264 -6.58 18.41 9.94
C SER A 264 -5.64 18.39 11.15
N ASP A 265 -5.49 17.23 11.80
CA ASP A 265 -4.57 17.08 12.93
C ASP A 265 -3.11 17.24 12.47
N VAL A 266 -2.77 16.65 11.32
CA VAL A 266 -1.43 16.75 10.73
C VAL A 266 -1.10 18.20 10.34
N GLU A 267 -1.99 18.88 9.64
CA GLU A 267 -1.78 20.26 9.15
C GLU A 267 -1.78 21.31 10.27
N SER A 268 -2.38 20.98 11.42
CA SER A 268 -2.43 21.87 12.60
C SER A 268 -1.31 21.62 13.62
N ASN A 269 -0.52 20.56 13.47
CA ASN A 269 0.53 20.18 14.41
C ASN A 269 1.73 21.15 14.38
N THR A 270 1.68 22.18 15.22
CA THR A 270 2.70 23.23 15.27
C THR A 270 3.95 22.79 16.04
N ARG A 271 4.99 22.38 15.30
CA ARG A 271 6.36 22.23 15.80
C ARG A 271 7.25 23.40 15.36
N ALA A 272 8.38 23.57 16.05
CA ALA A 272 9.39 24.55 15.65
C ALA A 272 9.89 24.23 14.22
N GLY A 273 10.14 25.25 13.42
CA GLY A 273 10.58 25.08 12.02
C GLY A 273 11.60 26.14 11.65
N VAL A 274 12.87 25.83 11.92
CA VAL A 274 14.01 26.50 11.30
C VAL A 274 14.49 25.58 10.19
N LEU A 275 14.42 26.07 8.96
CA LEU A 275 14.89 25.36 7.78
C LEU A 275 16.35 25.76 7.50
N GLU A 276 17.21 24.77 7.35
CA GLU A 276 18.55 24.95 6.82
C GLU A 276 18.49 25.32 5.33
N GLN A 277 19.52 25.98 4.81
CA GLN A 277 19.63 26.28 3.38
C GLN A 277 19.45 25.01 2.55
N SER A 278 20.12 23.91 2.93
CA SER A 278 19.98 22.63 2.24
C SER A 278 18.54 22.13 2.20
N THR A 279 17.75 22.38 3.24
CA THR A 279 16.34 21.97 3.27
C THR A 279 15.49 22.82 2.34
N ILE A 280 15.78 24.11 2.23
CA ILE A 280 15.13 24.99 1.26
C ILE A 280 15.48 24.55 -0.17
N ASP A 281 16.75 24.25 -0.43
CA ASP A 281 17.21 23.78 -1.74
C ASP A 281 16.52 22.44 -2.12
N LEU A 282 16.33 21.54 -1.14
CA LEU A 282 15.58 20.30 -1.35
C LEU A 282 14.09 20.53 -1.64
N LEU A 283 13.47 21.54 -1.01
CA LEU A 283 12.08 21.93 -1.27
C LEU A 283 11.93 22.58 -2.66
N ASP A 284 12.92 23.37 -3.07
CA ASP A 284 13.02 23.95 -4.42
C ASP A 284 13.09 22.87 -5.49
N GLU A 285 13.92 21.84 -5.28
CA GLU A 285 14.03 20.72 -6.22
C GLU A 285 12.69 19.99 -6.43
N VAL A 286 11.80 19.99 -5.43
CA VAL A 286 10.45 19.39 -5.54
C VAL A 286 9.33 20.38 -5.85
N ASP A 287 9.68 21.58 -6.31
CA ASP A 287 8.77 22.67 -6.68
C ASP A 287 7.87 23.15 -5.52
N ILE A 288 8.40 23.13 -4.29
CA ILE A 288 7.71 23.52 -3.03
C ILE A 288 8.48 24.67 -2.35
N ASN A 289 8.89 25.67 -3.12
CA ASN A 289 9.63 26.83 -2.63
C ASN A 289 8.78 28.11 -2.53
N GLU A 290 7.71 28.25 -3.30
CA GLU A 290 7.03 29.53 -3.52
C GLU A 290 6.57 30.18 -2.20
N ARG A 291 5.90 29.40 -1.34
CA ARG A 291 5.36 29.92 -0.08
C ARG A 291 6.45 30.18 0.95
N VAL A 292 7.48 29.33 1.05
CA VAL A 292 8.60 29.56 1.98
C VAL A 292 9.40 30.81 1.59
N LEU A 293 9.58 31.10 0.29
CA LEU A 293 10.24 32.32 -0.18
C LEU A 293 9.43 33.58 0.13
N LYS A 294 8.09 33.47 0.16
CA LYS A 294 7.18 34.59 0.41
C LYS A 294 6.93 34.86 1.89
N GLU A 295 6.74 33.80 2.67
CA GLU A 295 6.29 33.87 4.08
C GLU A 295 7.43 33.57 5.08
N GLY A 296 8.53 32.98 4.62
CA GLY A 296 9.67 32.63 5.46
C GLY A 296 10.42 33.86 5.96
N ILE A 297 10.85 33.83 7.22
CA ILE A 297 11.68 34.89 7.80
C ILE A 297 13.14 34.46 7.72
N ILE A 298 13.91 35.16 6.89
CA ILE A 298 15.33 34.88 6.69
C ILE A 298 16.12 35.29 7.94
N GLN A 299 16.84 34.32 8.50
CA GLN A 299 17.78 34.50 9.60
C GLN A 299 19.21 34.52 9.05
N ARG A 300 19.82 35.70 9.14
CA ARG A 300 21.21 35.96 8.72
C ARG A 300 22.23 35.86 9.84
N CYS A 301 21.75 35.81 11.07
CA CYS A 301 22.55 35.87 12.28
C CYS A 301 21.79 35.23 13.44
N ILE A 302 22.54 34.68 14.39
CA ILE A 302 22.03 34.30 15.71
C ILE A 302 22.78 35.08 16.77
N ASN A 303 22.12 35.30 17.90
CA ASN A 303 22.74 35.88 19.08
C ASN A 303 22.92 34.81 20.15
N ILE A 304 24.12 34.76 20.72
CA ILE A 304 24.42 33.93 21.89
C ILE A 304 24.81 34.85 23.03
N GLN A 305 24.13 34.69 24.16
CA GLN A 305 24.23 35.53 25.33
C GLN A 305 24.69 34.72 26.54
N PHE A 306 25.67 35.26 27.27
CA PHE A 306 26.14 34.70 28.54
C PHE A 306 26.04 35.77 29.62
N ASN A 307 25.22 35.53 30.64
CA ASN A 307 25.07 36.41 31.81
C ASN A 307 24.85 37.90 31.42
N GLY A 308 23.98 38.13 30.42
CA GLY A 308 23.63 39.48 29.95
C GLY A 308 24.63 40.13 28.98
N GLU A 309 25.68 39.42 28.54
CA GLU A 309 26.57 39.85 27.46
C GLU A 309 26.24 39.08 26.18
N ARG A 310 25.97 39.81 25.09
CA ARG A 310 25.50 39.23 23.83
C ARG A 310 26.57 39.30 22.75
N ILE A 311 26.75 38.19 22.06
CA ILE A 311 27.63 38.07 20.90
C ILE A 311 26.79 37.64 19.70
N SER A 312 26.88 38.44 18.65
CA SER A 312 26.29 38.12 17.34
C SER A 312 27.19 37.13 16.59
N VAL A 313 26.57 36.13 15.98
CA VAL A 313 27.22 35.15 15.09
C VAL A 313 26.62 35.35 13.70
N PRO A 314 27.30 36.08 12.80
CA PRO A 314 26.79 36.40 11.48
C PRO A 314 26.85 35.16 10.58
N ILE A 315 25.76 34.40 10.51
CA ILE A 315 25.64 33.20 9.68
C ILE A 315 26.05 33.50 8.24
N THR A 316 25.39 34.47 7.61
CA THR A 316 25.58 34.78 6.18
C THR A 316 27.03 35.13 5.83
N GLU A 317 27.72 35.88 6.68
CA GLU A 317 29.12 36.24 6.47
C GLU A 317 30.04 35.03 6.65
N TYR A 318 29.79 34.20 7.65
CA TYR A 318 30.61 33.04 7.98
C TYR A 318 30.40 31.84 7.05
N THR A 319 29.34 31.84 6.27
CA THR A 319 28.94 30.72 5.40
C THR A 319 28.75 31.15 3.94
N GLU A 320 29.48 32.18 3.51
CA GLU A 320 29.55 32.62 2.11
C GLU A 320 28.16 32.86 1.48
N GLY A 321 27.25 33.49 2.22
CA GLY A 321 25.93 33.88 1.73
C GLY A 321 24.78 32.96 2.14
N LYS A 322 25.04 31.76 2.68
CA LYS A 322 23.96 30.86 3.15
C LYS A 322 23.14 31.48 4.29
N VAL A 323 21.88 31.07 4.39
CA VAL A 323 20.95 31.54 5.43
C VAL A 323 20.17 30.37 6.03
N SER A 324 19.54 30.64 7.17
CA SER A 324 18.50 29.77 7.73
C SER A 324 17.17 30.50 7.66
N THR A 325 16.05 29.79 7.57
CA THR A 325 14.73 30.41 7.39
C THR A 325 13.75 29.90 8.42
N PHE A 326 13.10 30.81 9.15
CA PHE A 326 11.96 30.45 9.98
C PHE A 326 10.76 30.21 9.08
N TYR A 327 10.35 28.95 9.02
CA TYR A 327 9.16 28.52 8.35
C TYR A 327 8.66 27.27 9.05
N SER A 328 7.51 27.39 9.72
CA SER A 328 7.06 26.34 10.64
C SER A 328 6.77 25.04 9.93
N GLN A 329 7.13 23.93 10.58
CA GLN A 329 7.03 22.58 10.04
C GLN A 329 5.63 22.25 9.48
N ASN A 330 4.56 22.71 10.14
CA ASN A 330 3.20 22.44 9.70
C ASN A 330 2.88 23.08 8.34
N LEU A 331 3.53 24.19 8.00
CA LEU A 331 3.36 24.83 6.69
C LEU A 331 4.09 24.04 5.60
N VAL A 332 5.32 23.56 5.88
CA VAL A 332 6.04 22.63 4.97
C VAL A 332 5.19 21.38 4.68
N VAL A 333 4.56 20.83 5.71
CA VAL A 333 3.67 19.67 5.60
C VAL A 333 2.42 20.01 4.77
N GLN A 334 1.78 21.16 4.98
CA GLN A 334 0.65 21.62 4.18
C GLN A 334 1.04 21.71 2.70
N ASP A 335 2.15 22.37 2.38
CA ASP A 335 2.58 22.59 1.00
C ASP A 335 2.90 21.25 0.30
N LEU A 336 3.55 20.32 1.00
CA LEU A 336 3.82 18.96 0.50
C LEU A 336 2.53 18.14 0.30
N ILE A 337 1.57 18.21 1.23
CA ILE A 337 0.26 17.55 1.07
C ILE A 337 -0.46 18.12 -0.14
N GLU A 338 -0.51 19.44 -0.28
CA GLU A 338 -1.14 20.10 -1.42
C GLU A 338 -0.50 19.70 -2.74
N SER A 339 0.84 19.69 -2.83
CA SER A 339 1.57 19.25 -4.03
C SER A 339 1.23 17.80 -4.40
N ARG A 340 1.22 16.89 -3.41
CA ARG A 340 0.89 15.48 -3.62
C ARG A 340 -0.56 15.26 -4.08
N LEU A 341 -1.51 16.04 -3.53
CA LEU A 341 -2.92 15.95 -3.92
C LEU A 341 -3.18 16.56 -5.30
N LYS A 342 -2.53 17.69 -5.65
CA LYS A 342 -2.62 18.31 -6.98
C LYS A 342 -2.17 17.37 -8.10
N THR A 343 -1.25 16.46 -7.78
CA THR A 343 -0.72 15.44 -8.70
C THR A 343 -1.45 14.09 -8.63
N ASN A 344 -2.60 14.01 -7.94
CA ASN A 344 -3.42 12.80 -7.76
C ASN A 344 -2.65 11.58 -7.20
N GLN A 345 -1.54 11.81 -6.49
CA GLN A 345 -0.78 10.73 -5.87
C GLN A 345 -1.50 10.19 -4.63
N ARG A 346 -1.31 8.90 -4.34
CA ARG A 346 -2.01 8.22 -3.25
C ARG A 346 -1.46 8.66 -1.89
N LEU A 347 -2.32 9.30 -1.10
CA LEU A 347 -2.09 9.75 0.27
C LEU A 347 -3.35 9.49 1.09
N TRP A 348 -3.24 8.71 2.16
CA TRP A 348 -4.38 8.25 2.95
C TRP A 348 -4.21 8.58 4.43
N PHE A 349 -5.18 9.30 4.97
CA PHE A 349 -5.27 9.66 6.40
C PHE A 349 -6.24 8.74 7.14
N ASP A 350 -6.36 8.96 8.45
CA ASP A 350 -7.30 8.26 9.33
C ASP A 350 -7.07 6.75 9.36
N ILE A 351 -5.80 6.32 9.37
CA ILE A 351 -5.46 4.92 9.56
C ILE A 351 -5.55 4.58 11.05
N GLU A 352 -6.43 3.67 11.41
CA GLU A 352 -6.61 3.23 12.79
C GLU A 352 -5.41 2.41 13.28
N TYR A 353 -4.89 1.54 12.40
CA TYR A 353 -3.66 0.81 12.67
C TYR A 353 -2.96 0.44 11.35
N ALA A 354 -1.64 0.29 11.42
CA ALA A 354 -0.81 -0.31 10.39
C ALA A 354 0.11 -1.38 11.00
N ARG A 355 0.43 -2.42 10.23
CA ARG A 355 1.39 -3.49 10.57
C ARG A 355 2.16 -3.88 9.33
N ILE A 356 3.43 -4.22 9.51
CA ILE A 356 4.28 -4.71 8.42
C ILE A 356 4.35 -6.24 8.49
N GLU A 357 4.22 -6.89 7.35
CA GLU A 357 4.34 -8.34 7.20
C GLU A 357 5.34 -8.66 6.06
N ARG A 358 6.05 -9.79 6.17
CA ARG A 358 6.95 -10.36 5.14
C ARG A 358 8.16 -9.49 4.75
N HIS A 359 8.48 -8.48 5.54
CA HIS A 359 9.66 -7.64 5.27
C HIS A 359 10.99 -8.36 5.49
N ASP A 360 10.96 -9.47 6.23
CA ASP A 360 12.05 -10.38 6.57
C ASP A 360 12.25 -11.53 5.57
N LYS A 361 11.25 -11.84 4.73
CA LYS A 361 11.24 -13.02 3.82
C LYS A 361 11.72 -12.73 2.40
N THR A 362 12.69 -11.83 2.26
CA THR A 362 13.18 -11.39 0.94
C THR A 362 13.89 -12.47 0.15
N ASP A 363 14.51 -13.41 0.86
CA ASP A 363 15.35 -14.44 0.28
C ASP A 363 14.49 -15.49 -0.47
N ASP A 364 13.17 -15.50 -0.21
CA ASP A 364 12.14 -16.29 -0.89
C ASP A 364 11.50 -15.55 -2.09
N GLY A 365 12.02 -14.38 -2.48
CA GLY A 365 11.47 -13.55 -3.56
C GLY A 365 10.15 -12.85 -3.22
N GLN A 366 9.72 -12.87 -1.95
CA GLN A 366 8.46 -12.25 -1.53
C GLN A 366 8.58 -10.73 -1.32
N ARG A 367 7.50 -10.02 -1.64
CA ARG A 367 7.38 -8.57 -1.47
C ARG A 367 6.83 -8.23 -0.07
N PRO A 368 7.38 -7.21 0.61
CA PRO A 368 6.82 -6.74 1.87
C PRO A 368 5.37 -6.24 1.71
N LEU A 369 4.60 -6.40 2.79
CA LEU A 369 3.21 -5.97 2.89
C LEU A 369 3.01 -4.98 4.03
N ILE A 370 2.26 -3.91 3.78
CA ILE A 370 1.71 -3.04 4.81
C ILE A 370 0.23 -3.37 4.94
N LYS A 371 -0.15 -3.98 6.05
CA LYS A 371 -1.53 -4.25 6.43
C LYS A 371 -2.07 -3.10 7.26
N PHE A 372 -3.20 -2.54 6.87
CA PHE A 372 -3.76 -1.38 7.56
C PHE A 372 -5.29 -1.42 7.59
N ARG A 373 -5.89 -0.64 8.48
CA ARG A 373 -7.34 -0.40 8.52
C ARG A 373 -7.62 1.08 8.70
N ARG A 374 -8.59 1.60 7.95
CA ARG A 374 -9.06 2.99 8.11
C ARG A 374 -10.05 3.06 9.27
N ARG A 375 -10.06 4.16 10.02
CA ARG A 375 -10.93 4.37 11.18
C ARG A 375 -12.43 4.24 10.86
N ASN A 376 -12.82 4.61 9.64
CA ASN A 376 -14.21 4.54 9.17
C ASN A 376 -14.52 3.27 8.36
N SER A 377 -13.65 2.24 8.43
CA SER A 377 -13.80 0.99 7.68
C SER A 377 -13.60 -0.21 8.60
N ASN A 378 -14.51 -1.18 8.52
CA ASN A 378 -14.32 -2.49 9.14
C ASN A 378 -13.50 -3.45 8.27
N LYS A 379 -13.10 -3.02 7.07
CA LYS A 379 -12.29 -3.80 6.14
C LYS A 379 -10.82 -3.46 6.32
N GLU A 380 -10.01 -4.48 6.56
CA GLU A 380 -8.56 -4.39 6.47
C GLU A 380 -8.15 -4.25 4.99
N GLU A 381 -7.08 -3.53 4.71
CA GLU A 381 -6.52 -3.31 3.38
C GLU A 381 -5.03 -3.67 3.42
N LEU A 382 -4.44 -3.93 2.25
CA LEU A 382 -3.04 -4.33 2.09
C LEU A 382 -2.37 -3.42 1.06
N ILE A 383 -1.12 -3.04 1.29
CA ILE A 383 -0.22 -2.47 0.29
C ILE A 383 0.93 -3.44 0.07
N GLU A 384 1.08 -3.93 -1.15
CA GLU A 384 2.22 -4.74 -1.59
C GLU A 384 3.21 -3.85 -2.32
N CYS A 385 4.45 -3.85 -1.86
CA CYS A 385 5.49 -2.94 -2.33
C CYS A 385 6.86 -3.61 -2.40
N ASP A 386 7.83 -2.97 -3.06
CA ASP A 386 9.20 -3.49 -3.15
C ASP A 386 10.02 -3.06 -1.92
N PHE A 387 9.73 -1.87 -1.40
CA PHE A 387 10.36 -1.29 -0.21
C PHE A 387 9.35 -0.59 0.70
N ILE A 388 9.65 -0.57 2.00
CA ILE A 388 8.90 0.19 3.00
C ILE A 388 9.78 1.28 3.62
N ALA A 389 9.29 2.51 3.62
CA ALA A 389 9.87 3.61 4.39
C ALA A 389 9.02 3.90 5.64
N GLY A 390 9.61 3.69 6.81
CA GLY A 390 9.03 4.00 8.10
C GLY A 390 9.33 5.44 8.51
N CYS A 391 8.35 6.30 8.31
CA CYS A 391 8.35 7.73 8.63
C CYS A 391 7.36 8.05 9.77
N ASP A 392 7.07 7.08 10.64
CA ASP A 392 6.00 7.10 11.64
C ASP A 392 6.40 7.73 13.00
N GLY A 393 7.47 8.54 12.98
CA GLY A 393 7.85 9.45 14.06
C GLY A 393 8.47 8.82 15.31
N GLY A 394 8.74 9.65 16.33
CA GLY A 394 9.52 9.26 17.51
C GLY A 394 8.91 8.13 18.33
N ALA A 395 7.58 8.05 18.33
CA ALA A 395 6.83 6.99 18.98
C ALA A 395 6.66 5.73 18.11
N SER A 396 7.15 5.74 16.86
CA SER A 396 7.07 4.70 15.82
C SER A 396 6.42 3.42 16.32
N LYS A 397 5.10 3.29 16.11
CA LYS A 397 4.29 2.18 16.64
C LYS A 397 4.31 0.96 15.71
N CYS A 398 4.61 1.17 14.44
CA CYS A 398 4.53 0.15 13.40
C CYS A 398 5.93 -0.26 12.95
N CYS A 399 6.71 0.69 12.43
CA CYS A 399 7.91 0.36 11.65
C CYS A 399 9.02 -0.20 12.53
N ARG A 400 9.47 0.57 13.53
CA ARG A 400 10.54 0.14 14.44
C ARG A 400 10.15 -1.09 15.27
N HIS A 401 8.86 -1.25 15.60
CA HIS A 401 8.36 -2.42 16.34
C HIS A 401 8.28 -3.70 15.51
N SER A 402 8.27 -3.59 14.18
CA SER A 402 8.22 -4.76 13.29
C SER A 402 9.58 -5.45 13.10
N ILE A 403 10.66 -4.79 13.51
CA ILE A 403 12.04 -5.30 13.38
C ILE A 403 12.35 -6.19 14.60
N PRO A 404 12.94 -7.39 14.42
CA PRO A 404 13.34 -8.25 15.53
C PRO A 404 14.26 -7.53 16.53
N LYS A 405 14.05 -7.76 17.83
CA LYS A 405 14.78 -7.02 18.89
C LYS A 405 16.29 -7.24 18.86
N ASP A 406 16.75 -8.39 18.37
CA ASP A 406 18.17 -8.73 18.29
C ASP A 406 18.85 -8.14 17.03
N GLU A 407 18.04 -7.64 16.09
CA GLU A 407 18.50 -7.03 14.83
C GLU A 407 18.54 -5.50 14.91
N ILE A 408 18.09 -4.91 16.02
CA ILE A 408 18.02 -3.46 16.17
C ILE A 408 18.22 -3.00 17.61
N ARG A 409 18.95 -1.90 17.79
CA ARG A 409 19.19 -1.29 19.11
C ARG A 409 18.88 0.19 19.06
N THR A 410 18.08 0.66 20.01
CA THR A 410 17.91 2.10 20.26
C THR A 410 18.75 2.54 21.45
N ILE A 411 19.72 3.41 21.20
CA ILE A 411 20.56 4.06 22.22
C ILE A 411 19.90 5.40 22.59
N ARG A 412 19.86 5.74 23.88
CA ARG A 412 19.19 6.94 24.38
C ARG A 412 20.07 7.70 25.36
N LYS A 413 19.98 9.03 25.33
CA LYS A 413 20.53 9.94 26.33
C LYS A 413 19.42 10.90 26.75
N SER A 414 19.03 10.85 28.01
CA SER A 414 18.11 11.82 28.61
C SER A 414 18.91 12.96 29.21
N TYR A 415 18.32 14.15 29.24
CA TYR A 415 18.92 15.31 29.92
C TYR A 415 18.11 15.61 31.19
N PRO A 416 18.76 16.12 32.24
CA PRO A 416 18.14 16.37 33.54
C PRO A 416 17.34 17.69 33.56
N TYR A 417 16.72 18.05 32.43
CA TYR A 417 15.87 19.23 32.34
C TYR A 417 14.83 19.11 31.21
N SER A 418 13.76 19.88 31.36
CA SER A 418 12.70 20.05 30.39
C SER A 418 12.74 21.47 29.79
N TRP A 419 12.05 21.64 28.68
CA TRP A 419 11.79 22.95 28.08
C TRP A 419 10.34 23.34 28.28
N LEU A 420 10.10 24.49 28.92
CA LEU A 420 8.82 25.17 28.87
C LEU A 420 8.78 26.06 27.63
N SER A 421 7.97 25.69 26.64
CA SER A 421 7.76 26.46 25.41
C SER A 421 6.52 27.34 25.52
N ILE A 422 6.67 28.60 25.12
CA ILE A 422 5.65 29.64 25.29
C ILE A 422 5.44 30.33 23.95
N LEU A 423 4.20 30.36 23.45
CA LEU A 423 3.81 31.19 22.32
C LEU A 423 3.16 32.48 22.84
N VAL A 424 3.63 33.62 22.33
CA VAL A 424 3.18 34.93 22.77
C VAL A 424 2.62 35.71 21.58
N ASP A 425 1.47 36.34 21.79
CA ASP A 425 0.89 37.31 20.86
C ASP A 425 1.55 38.68 21.06
N SER A 426 2.81 38.78 20.62
CA SER A 426 3.63 39.99 20.67
C SER A 426 4.75 39.90 19.62
N PRO A 427 5.07 41.00 18.91
CA PRO A 427 6.12 41.00 17.90
C PRO A 427 7.50 40.73 18.51
N PRO A 428 8.38 39.99 17.82
CA PRO A 428 9.70 39.67 18.33
C PRO A 428 10.57 40.93 18.50
N ASN A 429 11.46 40.89 19.48
CA ASN A 429 12.46 41.93 19.70
C ASN A 429 13.60 41.81 18.67
N GLY A 430 13.36 42.33 17.46
CA GLY A 430 14.29 42.27 16.34
C GLY A 430 14.03 41.07 15.42
N HIS A 431 15.00 40.81 14.54
CA HIS A 431 14.90 39.83 13.45
C HIS A 431 15.77 38.60 13.65
N GLU A 432 16.32 38.41 14.85
CA GLU A 432 17.31 37.38 15.13
C GLU A 432 16.96 36.62 16.41
N VAL A 433 17.30 35.34 16.42
CA VAL A 433 17.13 34.48 17.60
C VAL A 433 18.19 34.79 18.65
N VAL A 434 17.79 34.69 19.91
CA VAL A 434 18.68 34.87 21.05
C VAL A 434 18.68 33.61 21.91
N TYR A 435 19.80 32.91 21.91
CA TYR A 435 20.12 31.88 22.89
C TYR A 435 20.76 32.56 24.09
N SER A 436 20.26 32.33 25.29
CA SER A 436 20.80 32.95 26.49
C SER A 436 21.06 31.94 27.60
N PHE A 437 22.25 32.01 28.17
CA PHE A 437 22.63 31.32 29.39
C PHE A 437 22.73 32.33 30.53
N ASP A 438 21.97 32.09 31.60
CA ASP A 438 22.17 32.75 32.89
C ASP A 438 22.66 31.73 33.92
N LYS A 439 23.76 32.04 34.62
CA LYS A 439 24.38 31.10 35.58
C LYS A 439 23.44 30.68 36.71
N THR A 440 22.52 31.55 37.11
CA THR A 440 21.64 31.31 38.27
C THR A 440 20.38 30.59 37.83
N ASN A 441 19.72 31.12 36.79
CA ASN A 441 18.39 30.74 36.36
C ASN A 441 18.39 29.74 35.18
N GLY A 442 19.50 29.57 34.47
CA GLY A 442 19.64 28.64 33.36
C GLY A 442 19.24 29.19 32.00
N PHE A 443 19.00 28.28 31.04
CA PHE A 443 18.79 28.61 29.63
C PHE A 443 17.48 29.35 29.36
N ALA A 444 17.52 30.29 28.41
CA ALA A 444 16.35 30.84 27.73
C ALA A 444 16.59 30.96 26.22
N LEU A 445 15.51 30.85 25.44
CA LEU A 445 15.50 31.08 24.00
C LEU A 445 14.44 32.12 23.66
N HIS A 446 14.82 33.15 22.91
CA HIS A 446 13.88 34.00 22.16
C HIS A 446 13.96 33.60 20.68
N SER A 447 12.89 32.97 20.19
CA SER A 447 12.75 32.49 18.82
C SER A 447 11.70 33.29 18.04
N LEU A 448 11.87 33.34 16.73
CA LEU A 448 10.94 34.01 15.82
C LEU A 448 9.81 33.07 15.43
N ARG A 449 8.62 33.64 15.15
CA ARG A 449 7.47 32.88 14.64
C ARG A 449 6.78 33.56 13.47
N SER A 450 6.46 34.84 13.63
CA SER A 450 5.88 35.71 12.60
C SER A 450 6.23 37.16 12.95
N PRO A 451 5.93 38.15 12.08
CA PRO A 451 6.10 39.57 12.43
C PRO A 451 5.28 40.02 13.65
N THR A 452 4.25 39.25 14.05
CA THR A 452 3.32 39.60 15.13
C THR A 452 3.38 38.66 16.34
N LYS A 453 4.10 37.54 16.24
CA LYS A 453 4.15 36.51 17.30
C LYS A 453 5.58 36.08 17.59
N SER A 454 5.82 35.80 18.87
CA SER A 454 7.12 35.37 19.39
C SER A 454 7.01 34.02 20.06
N ARG A 455 8.10 33.24 20.04
CA ARG A 455 8.19 31.95 20.73
C ARG A 455 9.35 32.02 21.72
N TYR A 456 9.08 31.65 22.96
CA TYR A 456 10.11 31.57 24.00
C TYR A 456 10.26 30.15 24.51
N HIS A 457 11.47 29.83 24.98
CA HIS A 457 11.71 28.61 25.73
C HIS A 457 12.49 28.91 27.00
N LEU A 458 12.16 28.21 28.09
CA LEU A 458 12.89 28.24 29.35
C LEU A 458 13.35 26.82 29.69
N GLN A 459 14.60 26.67 30.14
CA GLN A 459 15.00 25.48 30.88
C GLN A 459 14.29 25.46 32.23
N VAL A 460 13.68 24.32 32.54
CA VAL A 460 12.90 24.07 33.74
C VAL A 460 13.22 22.67 34.29
N SER A 461 12.79 22.36 35.52
CA SER A 461 13.00 21.04 36.10
C SER A 461 12.26 19.97 35.31
N VAL A 462 12.76 18.72 35.35
CA VAL A 462 12.02 17.57 34.80
C VAL A 462 10.72 17.28 35.56
N ASP A 463 10.65 17.71 36.83
CA ASP A 463 9.50 17.51 37.72
C ASP A 463 8.50 18.67 37.70
N ASP A 464 8.85 19.79 37.04
CA ASP A 464 7.96 20.95 36.92
C ASP A 464 6.71 20.58 36.12
N LYS A 465 5.56 21.09 36.56
CA LYS A 465 4.27 20.97 35.86
C LYS A 465 3.84 22.32 35.30
N LEU A 466 2.87 22.34 34.38
CA LEU A 466 2.44 23.59 33.75
C LEU A 466 1.82 24.57 34.75
N GLU A 467 1.18 24.06 35.78
CA GLU A 467 0.54 24.84 36.84
C GLU A 467 1.56 25.60 37.70
N ASP A 468 2.80 25.12 37.77
CA ASP A 468 3.90 25.76 38.50
C ASP A 468 4.42 27.03 37.78
N TRP A 469 3.98 27.26 36.54
CA TRP A 469 4.45 28.33 35.66
C TRP A 469 3.32 29.28 35.25
N PRO A 470 2.78 30.09 36.19
CA PRO A 470 1.89 31.18 35.83
C PRO A 470 2.62 32.27 35.04
N ASP A 471 1.86 33.10 34.32
CA ASP A 471 2.38 34.10 33.38
C ASP A 471 3.38 35.06 34.03
N GLU A 472 3.09 35.52 35.25
CA GLU A 472 3.99 36.40 36.02
C GLU A 472 5.36 35.75 36.25
N ARG A 473 5.39 34.46 36.64
CA ARG A 473 6.64 33.72 36.83
C ARG A 473 7.39 33.56 35.52
N ILE A 474 6.67 33.23 34.44
CA ILE A 474 7.26 33.08 33.10
C ILE A 474 7.94 34.38 32.68
N TRP A 475 7.24 35.51 32.74
CA TRP A 475 7.79 36.81 32.37
C TRP A 475 8.95 37.23 33.27
N SER A 476 8.84 37.00 34.58
CA SER A 476 9.94 37.23 35.53
C SER A 476 11.21 36.45 35.15
N GLN A 477 11.05 35.16 34.79
CA GLN A 477 12.16 34.29 34.42
C GLN A 477 12.74 34.64 33.04
N LEU A 478 11.91 35.00 32.06
CA LEU A 478 12.37 35.47 30.75
C LEU A 478 13.18 36.76 30.88
N ASN A 479 12.69 37.75 31.64
CA ASN A 479 13.42 38.99 31.89
C ASN A 479 14.77 38.72 32.56
N LYS A 480 14.81 37.91 33.62
CA LYS A 480 16.07 37.55 34.31
C LYS A 480 17.11 36.93 33.37
N ARG A 481 16.67 36.12 32.41
CA ARG A 481 17.57 35.37 31.51
C ARG A 481 17.92 36.11 30.22
N LEU A 482 17.06 37.00 29.72
CA LEU A 482 17.23 37.65 28.41
C LEU A 482 17.71 39.11 28.50
N THR A 483 17.51 39.80 29.62
CA THR A 483 17.95 41.20 29.77
C THR A 483 19.47 41.32 29.67
N LEU A 484 19.93 42.36 28.98
CA LEU A 484 21.35 42.70 28.86
C LEU A 484 21.85 43.49 30.06
N LYS A 485 23.14 43.37 30.38
CA LYS A 485 23.78 44.10 31.48
C LYS A 485 23.70 45.63 31.31
N ASP A 486 23.86 46.10 30.07
CA ASP A 486 23.78 47.51 29.70
C ASP A 486 22.34 48.04 29.61
N LYS A 487 21.34 47.17 29.78
CA LYS A 487 19.90 47.47 29.64
C LYS A 487 19.51 48.06 28.28
N SER A 488 20.33 47.89 27.25
CA SER A 488 20.06 48.39 25.89
C SER A 488 18.93 47.63 25.20
N TRP A 489 18.55 46.46 25.73
CA TRP A 489 17.51 45.60 25.18
C TRP A 489 16.48 45.25 26.26
N LYS A 490 15.20 45.37 25.91
CA LYS A 490 14.05 45.02 26.76
C LYS A 490 13.12 44.07 26.01
N LEU A 491 12.62 43.07 26.72
CA LEU A 491 11.69 42.07 26.22
C LEU A 491 10.31 42.69 25.90
N ASN A 492 9.72 42.31 24.76
CA ASN A 492 8.34 42.64 24.41
C ASN A 492 7.42 41.59 25.03
N GLU A 493 6.72 41.99 26.09
CA GLU A 493 5.71 41.15 26.72
C GLU A 493 4.39 41.19 25.95
N GLY A 494 3.53 40.19 26.18
CA GLY A 494 2.21 40.10 25.57
C GLY A 494 1.41 38.93 26.11
N ALA A 495 0.24 38.68 25.53
CA ALA A 495 -0.60 37.57 25.97
C ALA A 495 0.06 36.22 25.65
N ILE A 496 0.21 35.35 26.65
CA ILE A 496 0.64 33.97 26.44
C ILE A 496 -0.55 33.17 25.92
N ILE A 497 -0.48 32.78 24.65
CA ILE A 497 -1.59 32.10 23.95
C ILE A 497 -1.45 30.57 23.96
N HIS A 498 -0.26 30.04 24.23
CA HIS A 498 -0.02 28.61 24.36
C HIS A 498 1.22 28.32 25.19
N ARG A 499 1.17 27.27 26.02
CA ARG A 499 2.31 26.74 26.79
C ARG A 499 2.39 25.23 26.69
N ALA A 500 3.60 24.67 26.65
CA ALA A 500 3.83 23.23 26.67
C ALA A 500 5.19 22.88 27.31
N LEU A 501 5.25 21.73 27.98
CA LEU A 501 6.48 21.16 28.52
C LEU A 501 6.98 20.02 27.64
N PHE A 502 8.28 20.01 27.38
CA PHE A 502 8.93 18.99 26.59
C PHE A 502 10.14 18.45 27.34
N SER A 503 10.16 17.13 27.58
CA SER A 503 11.36 16.47 28.06
C SER A 503 12.40 16.44 26.93
N THR A 504 13.63 16.82 27.26
CA THR A 504 14.71 16.81 26.29
C THR A 504 15.39 15.44 26.30
N ARG A 505 15.52 14.83 25.13
CA ARG A 505 16.18 13.54 24.95
C ARG A 505 16.84 13.46 23.58
N THR A 506 17.87 12.64 23.49
CA THR A 506 18.45 12.16 22.25
C THR A 506 18.20 10.67 22.14
N SER A 507 17.87 10.19 20.96
CA SER A 507 17.85 8.74 20.70
C SER A 507 18.34 8.45 19.29
N MET A 508 18.99 7.31 19.09
CA MET A 508 19.40 6.82 17.77
C MET A 508 19.14 5.32 17.70
N THR A 509 18.61 4.86 16.58
CA THR A 509 18.30 3.46 16.32
C THR A 509 19.25 2.93 15.28
N ILE A 510 19.95 1.84 15.59
CA ILE A 510 21.01 1.26 14.75
C ILE A 510 20.80 -0.26 14.67
N PRO A 511 20.83 -0.86 13.47
CA PRO A 511 20.78 -0.19 12.17
C PRO A 511 19.48 0.59 11.93
N MET A 512 19.47 1.47 10.93
CA MET A 512 18.29 2.23 10.48
C MET A 512 17.51 1.48 9.39
N GLN A 513 17.84 0.23 9.15
CA GLN A 513 17.22 -0.60 8.12
C GLN A 513 17.16 -2.05 8.59
N TYR A 514 16.21 -2.78 8.04
CA TYR A 514 16.15 -4.22 8.16
C TYR A 514 15.52 -4.79 6.90
N LYS A 515 16.31 -5.53 6.11
CA LYS A 515 15.91 -6.07 4.81
C LYS A 515 15.29 -5.00 3.90
N ARG A 516 13.97 -5.01 3.65
CA ARG A 516 13.27 -4.02 2.78
C ARG A 516 12.62 -2.87 3.54
N LEU A 517 12.81 -2.78 4.86
CA LEU A 517 12.27 -1.72 5.71
C LEU A 517 13.39 -0.73 6.09
N PHE A 518 13.14 0.56 5.88
CA PHE A 518 14.06 1.67 6.19
C PHE A 518 13.40 2.67 7.14
N LEU A 519 14.06 3.02 8.24
CA LEU A 519 13.57 4.00 9.22
C LEU A 519 14.10 5.39 8.86
N VAL A 520 13.22 6.39 8.76
CA VAL A 520 13.56 7.73 8.27
C VAL A 520 13.14 8.80 9.29
N GLY A 521 14.06 9.72 9.61
CA GLY A 521 13.82 10.82 10.54
C GLY A 521 13.52 10.35 11.96
N ASP A 522 12.49 10.95 12.58
CA ASP A 522 12.10 10.70 13.97
C ASP A 522 11.85 9.21 14.30
N ALA A 523 11.52 8.37 13.30
CA ALA A 523 11.39 6.92 13.48
C ALA A 523 12.71 6.24 13.86
N ALA A 524 13.85 6.78 13.40
CA ALA A 524 15.19 6.30 13.68
C ALA A 524 15.86 7.08 14.81
N HIS A 525 15.80 8.42 14.79
CA HIS A 525 16.58 9.26 15.71
C HIS A 525 15.78 10.47 16.23
N ILE A 526 16.17 10.99 17.39
CA ILE A 526 15.62 12.22 17.97
C ILE A 526 16.81 13.07 18.39
N VAL A 527 16.83 14.33 17.95
CA VAL A 527 17.89 15.30 18.24
C VAL A 527 17.40 16.33 19.25
N PRO A 528 18.24 16.80 20.21
CA PRO A 528 17.87 17.87 21.12
C PRO A 528 17.43 19.13 20.36
N PRO A 529 16.39 19.84 20.84
CA PRO A 529 15.85 20.99 20.12
C PRO A 529 16.76 22.21 20.13
N THR A 530 17.83 22.23 20.95
CA THR A 530 18.74 23.37 21.12
C THR A 530 19.41 23.82 19.83
N ALA A 531 19.65 22.90 18.88
CA ALA A 531 20.27 23.22 17.60
C ALA A 531 19.26 23.29 16.43
N ALA A 532 17.95 23.14 16.69
CA ALA A 532 16.89 23.14 15.68
C ALA A 532 17.12 22.17 14.49
N LYS A 533 17.75 21.02 14.73
CA LYS A 533 18.20 20.08 13.67
C LYS A 533 17.18 19.04 13.23
N GLY A 534 16.22 18.67 14.08
CA GLY A 534 15.41 17.45 13.88
C GLY A 534 14.75 17.33 12.50
N LEU A 535 14.05 18.38 12.07
CA LEU A 535 13.43 18.44 10.74
C LEU A 535 14.46 18.32 9.60
N ASN A 536 15.55 19.09 9.68
CA ASN A 536 16.55 19.19 8.63
C ASN A 536 17.31 17.87 8.44
N VAL A 537 17.58 17.15 9.52
CA VAL A 537 18.18 15.80 9.47
C VAL A 537 17.18 14.79 8.89
N ALA A 538 15.91 14.86 9.28
CA ALA A 538 14.88 13.94 8.77
C ALA A 538 14.65 14.07 7.24
N VAL A 539 14.78 15.28 6.68
CA VAL A 539 14.70 15.47 5.22
C VAL A 539 15.97 15.03 4.49
N LYS A 540 17.14 15.10 5.14
CA LYS A 540 18.39 14.54 4.61
C LYS A 540 18.33 13.02 4.55
N ASP A 541 17.78 12.35 5.57
CA ASP A 541 17.51 10.91 5.51
C ASP A 541 16.60 10.53 4.34
N ALA A 542 15.54 11.32 4.12
CA ALA A 542 14.59 11.10 3.03
C ALA A 542 15.30 11.23 1.66
N ARG A 543 16.20 12.20 1.51
CA ARG A 543 17.02 12.35 0.30
C ARG A 543 17.94 11.14 0.07
N ILE A 544 18.69 10.72 1.10
CA ILE A 544 19.61 9.57 0.99
C ILE A 544 18.84 8.31 0.62
N LEU A 545 17.67 8.07 1.23
CA LEU A 545 16.84 6.92 0.88
C LEU A 545 16.28 7.02 -0.54
N ALA A 546 15.81 8.20 -0.96
CA ALA A 546 15.32 8.42 -2.32
C ALA A 546 16.40 8.09 -3.35
N GLU A 547 17.61 8.64 -3.20
CA GLU A 547 18.76 8.36 -4.08
C GLU A 547 19.10 6.87 -4.12
N ALA A 548 19.07 6.19 -2.98
CA ALA A 548 19.33 4.76 -2.91
C ALA A 548 18.27 3.93 -3.64
N ILE A 549 16.99 4.29 -3.51
CA ILE A 549 15.89 3.60 -4.20
C ILE A 549 15.92 3.89 -5.71
N ILE A 550 16.20 5.13 -6.11
CA ILE A 550 16.37 5.51 -7.52
C ILE A 550 17.47 4.68 -8.18
N ASP A 551 18.61 4.51 -7.51
CA ASP A 551 19.73 3.70 -8.01
C ASP A 551 19.37 2.22 -8.22
N VAL A 552 18.43 1.69 -7.43
CA VAL A 552 17.90 0.35 -7.65
C VAL A 552 17.06 0.30 -8.93
N TYR A 553 16.17 1.26 -9.17
CA TYR A 553 15.30 1.23 -10.35
C TYR A 553 16.03 1.59 -11.64
N ASP A 554 16.98 2.52 -11.59
CA ASP A 554 17.71 2.98 -12.77
C ASP A 554 18.85 2.02 -13.14
N ASN A 555 19.57 1.50 -12.14
CA ASN A 555 20.82 0.75 -12.35
C ASN A 555 20.76 -0.70 -11.85
N ASN A 556 19.66 -1.12 -11.21
CA ASN A 556 19.53 -2.45 -10.59
C ASN A 556 20.66 -2.75 -9.58
N THR A 557 21.13 -1.71 -8.88
CA THR A 557 22.19 -1.82 -7.85
C THR A 557 21.62 -1.59 -6.45
N PHE A 558 22.08 -2.37 -5.48
CA PHE A 558 21.63 -2.28 -4.09
C PHE A 558 22.66 -1.63 -3.17
N ASP A 559 23.80 -1.18 -3.68
CA ASP A 559 24.95 -0.76 -2.86
C ASP A 559 24.61 0.43 -1.96
N LYS A 560 23.96 1.47 -2.48
CA LYS A 560 23.53 2.63 -1.67
C LYS A 560 22.50 2.25 -0.62
N LEU A 561 21.58 1.35 -0.98
CA LEU A 561 20.50 0.90 -0.11
C LEU A 561 21.03 0.00 1.02
N ASN A 562 22.00 -0.88 0.71
CA ASN A 562 22.70 -1.70 1.70
C ASN A 562 23.51 -0.84 2.68
N ASN A 563 24.10 0.27 2.22
CA ASN A 563 24.87 1.21 3.04
C ASN A 563 24.03 2.37 3.62
N TYR A 564 22.69 2.31 3.55
CA TYR A 564 21.82 3.41 3.96
C TYR A 564 22.07 3.86 5.40
N THR A 565 22.15 2.91 6.34
CA THR A 565 22.43 3.18 7.76
C THR A 565 23.73 3.95 7.93
N ASP A 566 24.83 3.47 7.35
CA ASP A 566 26.15 4.09 7.52
C ASP A 566 26.21 5.49 6.91
N LYS A 567 25.55 5.68 5.76
CA LYS A 567 25.43 7.00 5.12
C LYS A 567 24.61 7.98 5.97
N CYS A 568 23.50 7.55 6.55
CA CYS A 568 22.70 8.37 7.44
C CYS A 568 23.44 8.71 8.74
N LEU A 569 24.14 7.75 9.33
CA LEU A 569 24.82 7.95 10.62
C LEU A 569 25.88 9.06 10.60
N ILE A 570 26.49 9.36 9.45
CA ILE A 570 27.45 10.48 9.33
C ILE A 570 26.78 11.80 9.72
N HIS A 571 25.76 12.21 8.98
CA HIS A 571 25.13 13.52 9.19
C HIS A 571 24.27 13.56 10.46
N ILE A 572 23.70 12.42 10.88
CA ILE A 572 22.98 12.30 12.17
C ILE A 572 23.96 12.54 13.33
N SER A 573 25.13 11.89 13.30
CA SER A 573 26.12 12.02 14.38
C SER A 573 26.66 13.44 14.47
N GLU A 574 26.94 14.10 13.34
CA GLU A 574 27.34 15.51 13.31
C GLU A 574 26.24 16.43 13.89
N ALA A 575 24.99 16.22 13.52
CA ALA A 575 23.87 17.01 14.05
C ALA A 575 23.63 16.77 15.55
N VAL A 576 23.76 15.53 16.01
CA VAL A 576 23.62 15.16 17.43
C VAL A 576 24.77 15.71 18.25
N GLU A 577 26.01 15.61 17.77
CA GLU A 577 27.20 16.19 18.41
C GLU A 577 27.02 17.69 18.56
N PHE A 578 26.66 18.40 17.48
CA PHE A 578 26.45 19.83 17.52
C PHE A 578 25.33 20.23 18.47
N ALA A 579 24.23 19.47 18.49
CA ALA A 579 23.14 19.70 19.43
C ALA A 579 23.58 19.51 20.89
N ILE A 580 24.35 18.45 21.18
CA ILE A 580 24.93 18.20 22.50
C ILE A 580 25.89 19.33 22.90
N TYR A 581 26.74 19.77 21.98
CA TYR A 581 27.65 20.88 22.20
C TYR A 581 26.88 22.15 22.58
N MET A 582 25.89 22.56 21.78
CA MET A 582 25.03 23.72 22.05
C MET A 582 24.28 23.59 23.37
N THR A 583 23.76 22.41 23.67
CA THR A 583 23.10 22.12 24.95
C THR A 583 24.09 22.28 26.12
N SER A 584 25.30 21.74 26.02
CA SER A 584 26.35 21.83 27.05
C SER A 584 26.90 23.24 27.23
N LEU A 585 26.84 24.07 26.19
CA LEU A 585 27.28 25.46 26.21
C LEU A 585 26.26 26.36 26.93
N LEU A 586 24.95 26.06 26.77
CA LEU A 586 23.86 27.01 27.03
C LEU A 586 22.90 26.61 28.16
N HIS A 587 22.95 25.39 28.67
CA HIS A 587 22.08 24.94 29.77
C HIS A 587 22.84 24.92 31.09
N LYS A 588 22.17 25.34 32.16
CA LYS A 588 22.69 25.11 33.50
C LYS A 588 22.76 23.60 33.73
N LEU A 589 23.90 23.14 34.22
CA LEU A 589 24.11 21.73 34.55
C LEU A 589 23.22 21.35 35.74
N ASP A 590 22.74 20.10 35.75
CA ASP A 590 22.13 19.54 36.95
C ASP A 590 23.25 19.01 37.84
N LEU A 591 23.40 19.62 39.01
CA LEU A 591 24.43 19.29 40.00
C LEU A 591 23.84 18.48 41.16
N SER A 592 22.68 17.86 40.95
CA SER A 592 22.00 17.03 41.95
C SER A 592 22.75 15.72 42.27
N ASN A 593 23.76 15.36 41.47
CA ASN A 593 24.65 14.22 41.75
C ASN A 593 25.46 14.48 43.03
N GLU A 594 25.58 13.48 43.91
CA GLU A 594 26.26 13.61 45.22
C GLU A 594 27.78 13.88 45.14
N ASN A 595 28.38 13.83 43.95
CA ASN A 595 29.81 14.03 43.78
C ASN A 595 30.16 15.48 43.41
N ASN A 596 30.45 16.28 44.45
CA ASN A 596 30.80 17.70 44.31
C ASN A 596 32.03 17.96 43.42
N GLU A 597 33.03 17.07 43.40
CA GLU A 597 34.23 17.25 42.56
C GLU A 597 33.91 17.13 41.08
N ILE A 598 33.03 16.18 40.70
CA ILE A 598 32.58 16.02 39.30
C ILE A 598 31.77 17.24 38.86
N ASN A 599 30.88 17.72 39.73
CA ASN A 599 30.06 18.90 39.47
C ASN A 599 30.92 20.15 39.23
N GLU A 600 31.91 20.41 40.09
CA GLU A 600 32.83 21.53 39.92
C GLU A 600 33.67 21.41 38.63
N PHE A 601 34.13 20.19 38.32
CA PHE A 601 34.87 19.92 37.09
C PHE A 601 34.03 20.23 35.83
N ASP A 602 32.78 19.78 35.78
CA ASP A 602 31.90 20.03 34.63
C ASP A 602 31.56 21.52 34.47
N GLU A 603 31.39 22.27 35.58
CA GLU A 603 31.22 23.72 35.54
C GLU A 603 32.47 24.45 35.00
N ILE A 604 33.68 24.00 35.37
CA ILE A 604 34.94 24.53 34.82
C ILE A 604 34.99 24.29 33.31
N LEU A 605 34.64 23.08 32.84
CA LEU A 605 34.62 22.77 31.42
C LEU A 605 33.56 23.57 30.65
N GLN A 606 32.37 23.78 31.22
CA GLN A 606 31.36 24.64 30.60
C GLN A 606 31.88 26.07 30.44
N ARG A 607 32.50 26.64 31.49
CA ARG A 607 33.12 27.98 31.42
C ARG A 607 34.21 28.06 30.36
N ALA A 608 35.04 27.01 30.24
CA ALA A 608 36.07 26.94 29.20
C ALA A 608 35.45 26.96 27.79
N ARG A 609 34.36 26.21 27.53
CA ARG A 609 33.64 26.23 26.25
C ARG A 609 33.05 27.62 25.96
N GLN A 610 32.45 28.26 26.97
CA GLN A 610 31.91 29.62 26.85
C GLN A 610 33.02 30.62 26.52
N TYR A 611 34.16 30.55 27.21
CA TYR A 611 35.33 31.37 26.92
C TYR A 611 35.85 31.16 25.49
N GLN A 612 36.00 29.91 25.04
CA GLN A 612 36.39 29.59 23.68
C GLN A 612 35.42 30.17 22.66
N PHE A 613 34.11 30.03 22.88
CA PHE A 613 33.10 30.64 22.01
C PHE A 613 33.25 32.16 21.93
N GLN A 614 33.50 32.83 23.06
CA GLN A 614 33.64 34.29 23.13
C GLN A 614 34.91 34.79 22.43
N HIS A 615 36.00 34.00 22.41
CA HIS A 615 37.31 34.47 21.94
C HIS A 615 37.77 33.84 20.61
N SER A 616 37.13 32.78 20.13
CA SER A 616 37.49 32.10 18.87
C SER A 616 36.49 32.41 17.75
N SER A 617 36.93 33.20 16.77
CA SER A 617 36.15 33.43 15.54
C SER A 617 36.00 32.16 14.71
N ALA A 618 36.99 31.26 14.73
CA ALA A 618 36.92 29.97 14.05
C ALA A 618 35.79 29.09 14.61
N LEU A 619 35.63 29.04 15.93
CA LEU A 619 34.54 28.31 16.57
C LEU A 619 33.17 28.91 16.24
N ARG A 620 33.05 30.25 16.25
CA ARG A 620 31.80 30.91 15.82
C ARG A 620 31.47 30.66 14.36
N ARG A 621 32.48 30.61 13.47
CA ARG A 621 32.32 30.22 12.07
C ARG A 621 31.84 28.79 11.94
N HIS A 622 32.41 27.85 12.69
CA HIS A 622 31.96 26.46 12.70
C HIS A 622 30.49 26.36 13.16
N ILE A 623 30.11 27.05 14.24
CA ILE A 623 28.71 27.08 14.71
C ILE A 623 27.80 27.65 13.63
N ALA A 624 28.18 28.75 12.97
CA ALA A 624 27.41 29.32 11.86
C ALA A 624 27.21 28.32 10.71
N GLN A 625 28.28 27.60 10.32
CA GLN A 625 28.20 26.54 9.31
C GLN A 625 27.22 25.46 9.74
N MET A 626 27.26 25.03 11.00
CA MET A 626 26.32 24.06 11.54
C MET A 626 24.88 24.55 11.61
N PHE A 627 24.57 25.86 11.50
CA PHE A 627 23.18 26.32 11.42
C PHE A 627 22.58 26.29 10.00
N VAL A 628 23.38 26.03 8.98
CA VAL A 628 22.98 26.04 7.56
C VAL A 628 23.56 24.87 6.74
N SER A 629 24.26 23.97 7.41
CA SER A 629 24.89 22.75 6.86
C SER A 629 23.87 21.85 6.21
#